data_AF-A0AAX3ZAM3-F1
#
_entry.id   AF-A0AAX3ZAM3-F1
#
_cell.length_a   1.000
_cell.length_b   1.000
_cell.length_c   1.000
_cell.angle_alpha   90.00
_cell.angle_beta   90.00
_cell.angle_gamma   90.00
#
_symmetry.space_group_name_H-M   'P 1'
#
loop_
_entity.id
_entity.type
_entity.pdbx_description
1 polymer ?
#
loop_
_entity_poly.entity_id
_entity_poly.type
_entity_poly.pdbx_seq_one_letter_code
_entity_poly.pdbx_strand_id
1 'polypeptide(L)'
;MHQLVGRLNSLDPQAGETLRIVSYFDVLITRGAGLDGLLRGAAVLSGTVAGAKIRGRVTRRDPDGHPVTDDADRRRHSSRRSHADWTVWLERDGEPEPADEMIVERLALGVELLDARRSPERGLDAIVDQARSVAERTALLAKRRIDPATPVRVLATAADAPEISEAPSAIVPTRYGLLRATLDLSGTIRRPPEPVGFGTRYEPTGPPNPGRRRSWRSD
;
A
#
# COMPACT_ATOMS: atom_id res chain seq x y z
N MET A 1 6.82 22.80 -1.21
CA MET A 1 7.46 22.17 -0.03
C MET A 1 8.71 22.89 0.44
N HIS A 2 9.68 23.25 -0.42
CA HIS A 2 10.93 23.92 0.00
C HIS A 2 10.77 25.17 0.90
N GLN A 3 9.83 26.07 0.60
CA GLN A 3 9.57 27.24 1.44
C GLN A 3 8.98 26.88 2.83
N LEU A 4 8.26 25.76 2.93
CA LEU A 4 7.71 25.27 4.19
C LEU A 4 8.81 24.65 5.05
N VAL A 5 9.70 23.84 4.44
CA VAL A 5 10.85 23.22 5.12
C VAL A 5 11.74 24.29 5.77
N GLY A 6 12.08 25.37 5.04
CA GLY A 6 12.92 26.43 5.57
C GLY A 6 12.33 27.17 6.78
N ARG A 7 11.02 27.44 6.76
CA ARG A 7 10.31 28.08 7.88
C ARG A 7 10.11 27.14 9.07
N LEU A 8 9.84 25.86 8.80
CA LEU A 8 9.66 24.87 9.86
C LEU A 8 11.00 24.57 10.54
N ASN A 9 12.10 24.46 9.80
CA ASN A 9 13.42 24.22 10.37
C ASN A 9 13.88 25.32 11.34
N SER A 10 13.44 26.57 11.15
CA SER A 10 13.71 27.67 12.10
C SER A 10 12.85 27.61 13.38
N LEU A 11 11.73 26.89 13.36
CA LEU A 11 10.81 26.75 14.49
C LEU A 11 11.05 25.44 15.25
N ASP A 12 11.24 24.35 14.51
CA ASP A 12 11.52 23.00 14.96
C ASP A 12 12.41 22.29 13.91
N PRO A 13 13.72 22.19 14.18
CA PRO A 13 14.66 21.50 13.29
C PRO A 13 14.29 20.04 13.02
N GLN A 14 13.71 19.33 14.00
CA GLN A 14 13.34 17.92 13.86
C GLN A 14 12.14 17.76 12.92
N ALA A 15 11.16 18.67 13.01
CA ALA A 15 10.05 18.70 12.06
C ALA A 15 10.53 19.06 10.64
N GLY A 16 11.51 19.98 10.52
CA GLY A 16 12.14 20.34 9.25
C GLY A 16 12.84 19.15 8.58
N GLU A 17 13.60 18.38 9.36
CA GLU A 17 14.27 17.16 8.93
C GLU A 17 13.29 16.07 8.49
N THR A 18 12.23 15.84 9.27
CA THR A 18 11.15 14.91 8.91
C THR A 18 10.53 15.26 7.55
N LEU A 19 10.19 16.53 7.32
CA LEU A 19 9.61 16.97 6.05
C LEU A 19 10.59 16.82 4.87
N ARG A 20 11.89 17.00 5.11
CA ARG A 20 12.94 16.76 4.11
C ARG A 20 13.00 15.29 3.73
N ILE A 21 12.96 14.37 4.69
CA ILE A 21 12.97 12.92 4.46
C ILE A 21 11.74 12.52 3.63
N VAL A 22 10.54 12.98 4.01
CA VAL A 22 9.29 12.74 3.27
C VAL A 22 9.42 13.22 1.83
N SER A 23 9.84 14.47 1.64
CA SER A 23 10.01 15.08 0.31
C SER A 23 11.02 14.34 -0.56
N TYR A 24 12.11 13.84 0.04
CA TYR A 24 13.14 13.09 -0.66
C TYR A 24 12.59 11.77 -1.23
N PHE A 25 11.90 10.99 -0.40
CA PHE A 25 11.26 9.74 -0.85
C PHE A 25 10.12 9.97 -1.84
N ASP A 26 9.35 11.06 -1.69
CA ASP A 26 8.32 11.41 -2.67
C ASP A 26 8.91 11.61 -4.06
N VAL A 27 10.06 12.28 -4.17
CA VAL A 27 10.76 12.45 -5.46
C VAL A 27 11.20 11.09 -6.02
N LEU A 28 11.80 10.23 -5.20
CA LEU A 28 12.21 8.89 -5.66
C LEU A 28 11.01 8.07 -6.15
N ILE A 29 9.93 8.05 -5.39
CA ILE A 29 8.72 7.29 -5.69
C ILE A 29 8.05 7.80 -6.97
N THR A 30 7.87 9.11 -7.08
CA THR A 30 7.20 9.75 -8.23
C THR A 30 8.01 9.62 -9.52
N ARG A 31 9.34 9.57 -9.42
CA ARG A 31 10.24 9.33 -10.56
C ARG A 31 10.44 7.85 -10.88
N GLY A 32 9.76 6.95 -10.16
CA GLY A 32 9.78 5.52 -10.44
C GLY A 32 11.08 4.82 -10.04
N ALA A 33 11.77 5.31 -9.01
CA ALA A 33 12.95 4.64 -8.48
C ALA A 33 12.65 3.17 -8.13
N GLY A 34 13.53 2.27 -8.57
CA GLY A 34 13.51 0.87 -8.18
C GLY A 34 14.09 0.64 -6.79
N LEU A 35 14.17 -0.63 -6.37
CA LEU A 35 14.63 -1.01 -5.03
C LEU A 35 16.01 -0.41 -4.69
N ASP A 36 16.98 -0.50 -5.60
CA ASP A 36 18.33 0.05 -5.38
C ASP A 36 18.34 1.56 -5.18
N GLY A 37 17.47 2.29 -5.88
CA GLY A 37 17.34 3.74 -5.72
C GLY A 37 16.76 4.13 -4.37
N LEU A 38 15.76 3.38 -3.88
CA LEU A 38 15.18 3.59 -2.56
C LEU A 38 16.17 3.25 -1.44
N LEU A 39 16.89 2.12 -1.55
CA LEU A 39 17.90 1.71 -0.58
C LEU A 39 19.05 2.72 -0.53
N ARG A 40 19.55 3.18 -1.68
CA ARG A 40 20.57 4.23 -1.73
C ARG A 40 20.07 5.53 -1.11
N GLY A 41 18.82 5.90 -1.37
CA GLY A 41 18.21 7.09 -0.76
C GLY A 41 18.16 7.00 0.76
N ALA A 42 17.74 5.86 1.30
CA ALA A 42 17.74 5.60 2.74
C ALA A 42 19.16 5.67 3.32
N ALA A 43 20.13 5.04 2.66
CA ALA A 43 21.52 5.01 3.12
C ALA A 43 22.19 6.40 3.11
N VAL A 44 21.91 7.22 2.10
CA VAL A 44 22.40 8.61 2.02
C VAL A 44 21.78 9.47 3.14
N LEU A 45 20.50 9.28 3.44
CA LEU A 45 19.82 10.07 4.47
C LEU A 45 20.23 9.66 5.89
N SER A 46 20.46 8.37 6.14
CA SER A 46 20.85 7.87 7.46
C SER A 46 22.36 7.89 7.69
N GLY A 47 23.17 8.03 6.63
CA GLY A 47 24.62 7.90 6.72
C GLY A 47 25.10 6.48 7.04
N THR A 48 24.22 5.47 6.97
CA THR A 48 24.56 4.06 7.20
C THR A 48 24.00 3.13 6.13
N VAL A 49 24.34 1.84 6.20
CA VAL A 49 23.82 0.82 5.28
C VAL A 49 22.31 0.66 5.46
N ALA A 50 21.58 0.68 4.34
CA ALA A 50 20.17 0.36 4.29
C ALA A 50 19.95 -0.98 3.56
N GLY A 51 19.00 -1.77 4.07
CA GLY A 51 18.72 -3.09 3.53
C GLY A 51 17.25 -3.39 3.34
N ALA A 52 16.99 -4.31 2.42
CA ALA A 52 15.68 -4.92 2.22
C ALA A 52 15.83 -6.43 1.99
N LYS A 53 14.89 -7.20 2.54
CA LYS A 53 14.67 -8.61 2.25
C LYS A 53 13.30 -8.71 1.62
N ILE A 54 13.21 -9.17 0.38
CA ILE A 54 11.94 -9.34 -0.34
C ILE A 54 11.90 -10.78 -0.86
N ARG A 55 10.89 -11.55 -0.46
CA ARG A 55 10.72 -12.97 -0.85
C ARG A 55 12.00 -13.79 -0.65
N GLY A 56 12.66 -13.60 0.49
CA GLY A 56 13.90 -14.28 0.85
C GLY A 56 15.20 -13.66 0.29
N ARG A 57 15.13 -12.78 -0.72
CA ARG A 57 16.31 -12.15 -1.31
C ARG A 57 16.70 -10.87 -0.56
N VAL A 58 17.93 -10.82 -0.06
CA VAL A 58 18.52 -9.65 0.61
C VAL A 58 19.21 -8.74 -0.40
N THR A 59 18.98 -7.44 -0.31
CA THR A 59 19.68 -6.38 -1.06
C THR A 59 20.06 -5.27 -0.10
N ARG A 60 21.30 -4.77 -0.18
CA ARG A 60 21.82 -3.73 0.71
C ARG A 60 22.65 -2.70 -0.05
N ARG A 61 22.61 -1.45 0.40
CA ARG A 61 23.35 -0.32 -0.16
C ARG A 61 24.01 0.47 0.96
N ASP A 62 25.28 0.83 0.76
CA ASP A 62 25.98 1.80 1.61
C ASP A 62 25.63 3.25 1.20
N PRO A 63 26.04 4.26 1.99
CA PRO A 63 25.78 5.67 1.68
C PRO A 63 26.40 6.16 0.37
N ASP A 64 27.51 5.56 -0.07
CA ASP A 64 28.14 5.89 -1.36
C ASP A 64 27.34 5.31 -2.55
N GLY A 65 26.53 4.28 -2.29
CA GLY A 65 25.66 3.59 -3.22
C GLY A 65 26.19 2.24 -3.69
N HIS A 66 27.29 1.74 -3.11
CA HIS A 66 27.83 0.43 -3.45
C HIS A 66 26.94 -0.69 -2.87
N PRO A 67 26.82 -1.81 -3.60
CA PRO A 67 26.17 -3.00 -3.06
C PRO A 67 27.02 -3.60 -1.93
N VAL A 68 26.38 -3.93 -0.81
CA VAL A 68 27.05 -4.56 0.33
C VAL A 68 26.78 -6.06 0.32
N THR A 69 27.83 -6.87 0.19
CA THR A 69 27.75 -8.33 0.00
C THR A 69 28.26 -9.14 1.19
N ASP A 70 28.68 -8.49 2.29
CA ASP A 70 29.09 -9.18 3.53
C ASP A 70 27.91 -9.91 4.20
N ASP A 71 28.15 -10.64 5.29
CA ASP A 71 27.10 -11.45 5.90
C ASP A 71 26.11 -10.57 6.67
N ALA A 72 24.84 -10.51 6.24
CA ALA A 72 23.84 -9.60 6.80
C ALA A 72 23.51 -9.87 8.28
N ASP A 73 23.72 -11.12 8.75
CA ASP A 73 23.39 -11.54 10.12
C ASP A 73 24.33 -11.00 11.20
N ARG A 74 25.46 -10.39 10.82
CA ARG A 74 26.49 -9.96 11.79
C ARG A 74 26.27 -8.57 12.38
N ARG A 75 25.29 -7.79 11.90
CA ARG A 75 25.09 -6.39 12.34
C ARG A 75 23.77 -6.23 13.10
N ARG A 76 23.81 -5.47 14.20
CA ARG A 76 22.59 -5.11 14.92
C ARG A 76 21.80 -4.12 14.06
N HIS A 77 20.50 -4.39 13.91
CA HIS A 77 19.60 -3.53 13.15
C HIS A 77 18.76 -2.74 14.14
N SER A 78 18.88 -1.42 14.12
CA SER A 78 18.19 -0.54 15.08
C SER A 78 16.73 -0.34 14.69
N SER A 79 16.48 0.24 13.52
CA SER A 79 15.14 0.47 12.98
C SER A 79 14.83 -0.51 11.84
N ARG A 80 13.68 -1.18 11.95
CA ARG A 80 13.20 -2.18 10.99
C ARG A 80 11.68 -2.11 10.87
N ARG A 81 11.18 -2.29 9.64
CA ARG A 81 9.75 -2.51 9.36
C ARG A 81 9.59 -3.76 8.51
N SER A 82 8.51 -4.49 8.72
CA SER A 82 8.18 -5.71 7.98
C SER A 82 6.69 -5.73 7.64
N HIS A 83 6.35 -6.21 6.45
CA HIS A 83 4.99 -6.52 6.06
C HIS A 83 4.99 -7.68 5.07
N ALA A 84 4.14 -8.68 5.31
CA ALA A 84 4.02 -9.88 4.48
C ALA A 84 5.39 -10.47 4.06
N ASP A 85 5.75 -10.35 2.77
CA ASP A 85 6.94 -10.94 2.17
C ASP A 85 8.18 -10.03 2.18
N TRP A 86 8.11 -8.85 2.79
CA TRP A 86 9.22 -7.91 2.84
C TRP A 86 9.59 -7.41 4.23
N THR A 87 10.87 -7.08 4.38
CA THR A 87 11.44 -6.42 5.54
C THR A 87 12.44 -5.38 5.06
N VAL A 88 12.45 -4.19 5.66
CA VAL A 88 13.44 -3.13 5.42
C VAL A 88 14.09 -2.70 6.73
N TRP A 89 15.34 -2.27 6.69
CA TRP A 89 16.09 -1.88 7.89
C TRP A 89 17.22 -0.89 7.61
N LEU A 90 17.72 -0.28 8.68
CA LEU A 90 19.04 0.36 8.75
C LEU A 90 19.98 -0.48 9.62
N GLU A 91 21.25 -0.55 9.23
CA GLU A 91 22.30 -1.21 10.02
C GLU A 91 22.99 -0.15 10.87
N ARG A 92 22.79 -0.16 12.19
CA ARG A 92 23.46 0.77 13.10
C ARG A 92 24.07 0.03 14.27
N ASP A 93 25.27 0.46 14.60
CA ASP A 93 25.92 0.08 15.85
C ASP A 93 25.51 1.10 16.93
N GLY A 94 24.63 0.69 17.84
CA GLY A 94 24.16 1.54 18.94
C GLY A 94 22.68 1.92 18.84
N GLU A 95 22.30 2.99 19.55
CA GLU A 95 20.93 3.48 19.59
C GLU A 95 20.49 4.07 18.23
N PRO A 96 19.21 3.89 17.84
CA PRO A 96 18.66 4.57 16.67
C PRO A 96 18.79 6.09 16.77
N GLU A 97 19.08 6.75 15.65
CA GLU A 97 19.00 8.20 15.56
C GLU A 97 17.53 8.66 15.39
N PRO A 98 17.18 9.89 15.81
CA PRO A 98 15.80 10.38 15.72
C PRO A 98 15.17 10.29 14.32
N ALA A 99 15.98 10.45 13.27
CA ALA A 99 15.54 10.40 11.88
C ALA A 99 15.30 8.97 11.35
N ASP A 100 15.86 7.94 12.00
CA ASP A 100 15.87 6.57 11.49
C ASP A 100 14.47 5.99 11.29
N GLU A 101 13.60 6.19 12.28
CA GLU A 101 12.22 5.68 12.21
C GLU A 101 11.48 6.24 11.00
N MET A 102 11.62 7.55 10.74
CA MET A 102 11.02 8.20 9.60
C MET A 102 11.64 7.71 8.27
N ILE A 103 12.96 7.52 8.21
CA ILE A 103 13.63 6.98 7.02
C ILE A 103 13.13 5.57 6.71
N VAL A 104 13.07 4.69 7.71
CA VAL A 104 12.61 3.30 7.55
C VAL A 104 11.12 3.25 7.22
N GLU A 105 10.30 4.13 7.79
CA GLU A 105 8.88 4.26 7.44
C GLU A 105 8.70 4.66 5.96
N ARG A 106 9.44 5.68 5.49
CA ARG A 106 9.35 6.11 4.10
C ARG A 106 9.93 5.07 3.13
N LEU A 107 11.00 4.37 3.51
CA LEU A 107 11.55 3.24 2.76
C LEU A 107 10.54 2.10 2.63
N ALA A 108 9.89 1.72 3.75
CA ALA A 108 8.84 0.71 3.78
C ALA A 108 7.69 1.04 2.81
N LEU A 109 7.19 2.27 2.84
CA LEU A 109 6.15 2.74 1.91
C LEU A 109 6.59 2.69 0.44
N GLY A 110 7.86 3.00 0.16
CA GLY A 110 8.42 2.88 -1.18
C GLY A 110 8.50 1.42 -1.68
N VAL A 111 8.91 0.51 -0.80
CA VAL A 111 8.98 -0.93 -1.09
C VAL A 111 7.59 -1.53 -1.27
N GLU A 112 6.64 -1.19 -0.39
CA GLU A 112 5.23 -1.56 -0.51
C GLU A 112 4.66 -1.13 -1.88
N LEU A 113 4.93 0.10 -2.30
CA LEU A 113 4.46 0.58 -3.61
C LEU A 113 5.14 -0.14 -4.79
N LEU A 114 6.41 -0.53 -4.65
CA LEU A 114 7.10 -1.37 -5.65
C LEU A 114 6.48 -2.76 -5.75
N ASP A 115 6.13 -3.38 -4.62
CA ASP A 115 5.51 -4.69 -4.61
C ASP A 115 4.07 -4.63 -5.14
N ALA A 116 3.29 -3.64 -4.71
CA ALA A 116 1.96 -3.39 -5.22
C ALA A 116 1.95 -3.10 -6.73
N ARG A 117 3.02 -2.52 -7.31
CA ARG A 117 3.15 -2.33 -8.78
C ARG A 117 3.37 -3.64 -9.52
N ARG A 118 3.91 -4.66 -8.87
CA ARG A 118 4.11 -6.01 -9.42
C ARG A 118 2.87 -6.88 -9.29
N SER A 119 1.93 -6.52 -8.41
CA SER A 119 0.69 -7.26 -8.23
C SER A 119 -0.37 -6.89 -9.28
N PRO A 120 -0.91 -7.87 -10.02
CA PRO A 120 -1.91 -7.63 -11.04
C PRO A 120 -3.28 -7.22 -10.48
N GLU A 121 -3.54 -7.23 -9.18
CA GLU A 121 -4.84 -6.89 -8.56
C GLU A 121 -5.32 -5.43 -8.79
N ARG A 122 -4.45 -4.53 -9.31
CA ARG A 122 -4.74 -3.08 -9.43
C ARG A 122 -5.95 -2.74 -10.29
N GLY A 123 -6.69 -1.67 -9.96
CA GLY A 123 -7.79 -1.16 -10.78
C GLY A 123 -9.18 -1.64 -10.35
N LEU A 124 -9.28 -2.39 -9.24
CA LEU A 124 -10.58 -2.70 -8.64
C LEU A 124 -11.31 -1.46 -8.15
N ASP A 125 -10.57 -0.47 -7.66
CA ASP A 125 -11.06 0.88 -7.35
C ASP A 125 -11.82 1.46 -8.56
N ALA A 126 -11.28 1.33 -9.77
CA ALA A 126 -11.96 1.74 -11.00
C ALA A 126 -13.15 0.84 -11.39
N ILE A 127 -13.22 -0.42 -10.92
CA ILE A 127 -14.39 -1.29 -11.10
C ILE A 127 -15.54 -0.87 -10.17
N VAL A 128 -15.23 -0.37 -8.96
CA VAL A 128 -16.26 0.05 -7.98
C VAL A 128 -16.58 1.55 -8.05
N ASP A 129 -15.83 2.31 -8.85
CA ASP A 129 -16.04 3.74 -9.07
C ASP A 129 -17.35 4.04 -9.80
N GLN A 130 -18.30 4.65 -9.08
CA GLN A 130 -19.61 5.01 -9.62
C GLN A 130 -19.57 6.13 -10.66
N ALA A 131 -18.49 6.91 -10.73
CA ALA A 131 -18.33 7.96 -11.73
C ALA A 131 -18.05 7.38 -13.13
N ARG A 132 -17.64 6.11 -13.21
CA ARG A 132 -17.39 5.41 -14.48
C ARG A 132 -18.65 4.76 -15.01
N SER A 133 -18.77 4.77 -16.34
CA SER A 133 -19.88 4.11 -17.03
C SER A 133 -19.88 2.60 -16.75
N VAL A 134 -21.05 1.98 -16.88
CA VAL A 134 -21.18 0.51 -16.78
C VAL A 134 -20.28 -0.18 -17.82
N ALA A 135 -20.19 0.35 -19.04
CA ALA A 135 -19.34 -0.21 -20.10
C ALA A 135 -17.85 -0.22 -19.73
N GLU A 136 -17.33 0.88 -19.16
CA GLU A 136 -15.93 0.96 -18.71
C GLU A 136 -15.66 -0.03 -17.58
N ARG A 137 -16.55 -0.11 -16.59
CA ARG A 137 -16.42 -1.05 -15.46
C ARG A 137 -16.48 -2.51 -15.91
N THR A 138 -17.36 -2.83 -16.85
CA THR A 138 -17.45 -4.15 -17.48
C THR A 138 -16.18 -4.50 -18.25
N ALA A 139 -15.60 -3.55 -19.01
CA ALA A 139 -14.33 -3.77 -19.70
C ALA A 139 -13.17 -4.00 -18.72
N LEU A 140 -13.17 -3.34 -17.55
CA LEU A 140 -12.18 -3.55 -16.50
C LEU A 140 -12.33 -4.94 -15.84
N LEU A 141 -13.55 -5.40 -15.58
CA LEU A 141 -13.82 -6.78 -15.12
C LEU A 141 -13.29 -7.82 -16.12
N ALA A 142 -13.57 -7.62 -17.42
CA ALA A 142 -13.10 -8.53 -18.47
C ALA A 142 -11.56 -8.58 -18.56
N LYS A 143 -10.86 -7.44 -18.43
CA LYS A 143 -9.38 -7.39 -18.34
C LYS A 143 -8.83 -8.19 -17.16
N ARG A 144 -9.64 -8.41 -16.13
CA ARG A 144 -9.32 -9.21 -14.93
C ARG A 144 -9.74 -10.67 -15.06
N ARG A 145 -10.18 -11.11 -16.25
CA ARG A 145 -10.71 -12.46 -16.51
C ARG A 145 -11.93 -12.80 -15.63
N ILE A 146 -12.64 -11.78 -15.16
CA ILE A 146 -13.93 -11.94 -14.49
C ILE A 146 -14.99 -11.81 -15.58
N ASP A 147 -15.77 -12.87 -15.79
CA ASP A 147 -16.90 -12.84 -16.72
C ASP A 147 -17.90 -11.77 -16.27
N PRO A 148 -18.20 -10.75 -17.09
CA PRO A 148 -19.19 -9.73 -16.78
C PRO A 148 -20.60 -10.24 -16.51
N ALA A 149 -20.94 -11.47 -16.89
CA ALA A 149 -22.19 -12.11 -16.52
C ALA A 149 -22.18 -12.68 -15.08
N THR A 150 -21.01 -12.76 -14.43
CA THR A 150 -20.89 -13.25 -13.06
C THR A 150 -21.61 -12.30 -12.10
N PRO A 151 -22.58 -12.78 -11.30
CA PRO A 151 -23.26 -11.93 -10.33
C PRO A 151 -22.31 -11.51 -9.20
N VAL A 152 -21.94 -10.23 -9.16
CA VAL A 152 -20.97 -9.67 -8.21
C VAL A 152 -21.69 -9.03 -7.02
N ARG A 153 -21.16 -9.25 -5.82
CA ARG A 153 -21.52 -8.49 -4.61
C ARG A 153 -20.30 -7.73 -4.11
N VAL A 154 -20.46 -6.46 -3.76
CA VAL A 154 -19.38 -5.64 -3.15
C VAL A 154 -19.55 -5.66 -1.64
N LEU A 155 -18.47 -5.90 -0.91
CA LEU A 155 -18.39 -5.78 0.54
C LEU A 155 -17.55 -4.55 0.87
N ALA A 156 -18.03 -3.70 1.79
CA ALA A 156 -17.30 -2.54 2.26
C ALA A 156 -16.94 -2.75 3.74
N THR A 157 -15.66 -2.92 4.05
CA THR A 157 -15.16 -3.06 5.42
C THR A 157 -14.23 -1.89 5.76
N ALA A 158 -13.83 -1.76 7.02
CA ALA A 158 -12.76 -0.84 7.41
C ALA A 158 -11.47 -1.13 6.60
N ALA A 159 -10.68 -0.09 6.33
CA ALA A 159 -9.46 -0.22 5.51
C ALA A 159 -8.41 -1.17 6.12
N ASP A 160 -8.33 -1.20 7.44
CA ASP A 160 -7.46 -2.04 8.27
C ASP A 160 -8.07 -3.40 8.63
N ALA A 161 -9.28 -3.70 8.16
CA ALA A 161 -9.88 -5.02 8.34
C ALA A 161 -9.03 -6.11 7.67
N PRO A 162 -8.93 -7.31 8.26
CA PRO A 162 -8.20 -8.43 7.66
C PRO A 162 -8.63 -8.72 6.22
N GLU A 163 -7.65 -9.04 5.37
CA GLU A 163 -7.94 -9.36 3.98
C GLU A 163 -8.69 -10.69 3.87
N ILE A 164 -9.67 -10.73 2.96
CA ILE A 164 -10.38 -11.96 2.64
C ILE A 164 -9.58 -12.65 1.53
N SER A 165 -8.98 -13.80 1.87
CA SER A 165 -8.17 -14.58 0.93
C SER A 165 -8.91 -14.84 -0.38
N GLU A 166 -8.19 -14.72 -1.50
CA GLU A 166 -8.68 -15.01 -2.87
C GLU A 166 -9.80 -14.10 -3.40
N ALA A 167 -10.22 -13.08 -2.65
CA ALA A 167 -11.21 -12.11 -3.08
C ALA A 167 -10.52 -10.80 -3.54
N PRO A 168 -10.74 -10.33 -4.79
CA PRO A 168 -10.18 -9.07 -5.23
C PRO A 168 -10.63 -7.93 -4.32
N SER A 169 -9.69 -7.13 -3.80
CA SER A 169 -10.00 -5.98 -2.96
C SER A 169 -9.18 -4.73 -3.31
N ALA A 170 -9.71 -3.56 -2.96
CA ALA A 170 -9.02 -2.28 -3.06
C ALA A 170 -9.44 -1.33 -1.94
N ILE A 171 -8.51 -0.45 -1.55
CA ILE A 171 -8.81 0.67 -0.66
C ILE A 171 -9.42 1.81 -1.49
N VAL A 172 -10.61 2.25 -1.11
CA VAL A 172 -11.38 3.27 -1.81
C VAL A 172 -11.66 4.44 -0.86
N PRO A 173 -11.30 5.68 -1.25
CA PRO A 173 -11.71 6.86 -0.50
C PRO A 173 -13.20 7.11 -0.70
N THR A 174 -13.94 7.28 0.40
CA THR A 174 -15.38 7.56 0.39
C THR A 174 -15.71 8.73 1.31
N ARG A 175 -16.95 9.23 1.25
CA ARG A 175 -17.45 10.22 2.21
C ARG A 175 -17.47 9.74 3.68
N TYR A 176 -17.28 8.43 3.90
CA TYR A 176 -17.25 7.80 5.22
C TYR A 176 -15.82 7.46 5.67
N GLY A 177 -14.81 7.93 4.94
CA GLY A 177 -13.40 7.58 5.17
C GLY A 177 -12.89 6.53 4.18
N LEU A 178 -11.70 5.99 4.48
CA LEU A 178 -11.07 4.93 3.71
C LEU A 178 -11.76 3.60 4.02
N LEU A 179 -12.29 2.94 2.99
CA LEU A 179 -12.91 1.63 3.11
C LEU A 179 -12.18 0.64 2.21
N ARG A 180 -12.17 -0.63 2.62
CA ARG A 180 -11.78 -1.74 1.75
C ARG A 180 -13.03 -2.23 1.02
N ALA A 181 -13.01 -2.13 -0.31
CA ALA A 181 -14.01 -2.70 -1.20
C ALA A 181 -13.53 -4.08 -1.67
N THR A 182 -14.28 -5.14 -1.36
CA THR A 182 -13.99 -6.52 -1.75
C THR A 182 -15.07 -7.05 -2.69
N LEU A 183 -14.69 -7.66 -3.81
CA LEU A 183 -15.63 -8.32 -4.71
C LEU A 183 -15.86 -9.77 -4.32
N ASP A 184 -17.09 -10.06 -3.91
CA ASP A 184 -17.60 -11.41 -3.71
C ASP A 184 -18.21 -11.92 -5.03
N LEU A 185 -17.39 -12.64 -5.81
CA LEU A 185 -17.77 -13.19 -7.11
C LEU A 185 -18.55 -14.52 -6.96
N SER A 186 -18.17 -15.34 -5.99
CA SER A 186 -18.74 -16.68 -5.76
C SER A 186 -20.02 -16.64 -4.91
N GLY A 187 -20.25 -15.57 -4.15
CA GLY A 187 -21.30 -15.52 -3.14
C GLY A 187 -20.99 -16.37 -1.90
N THR A 188 -19.76 -16.87 -1.76
CA THR A 188 -19.37 -17.80 -0.69
C THR A 188 -18.86 -17.09 0.56
N ILE A 189 -18.64 -15.77 0.50
CA ILE A 189 -18.24 -14.99 1.68
C ILE A 189 -19.44 -14.88 2.63
N ARG A 190 -19.51 -15.79 3.61
CA ARG A 190 -20.59 -15.87 4.60
C ARG A 190 -20.34 -15.04 5.86
N ARG A 191 -19.07 -14.80 6.20
CA ARG A 191 -18.66 -14.07 7.40
C ARG A 191 -17.53 -13.10 7.06
N PRO A 192 -17.83 -11.94 6.46
CA PRO A 192 -16.85 -10.89 6.29
C PRO A 192 -16.47 -10.26 7.65
N PRO A 193 -15.30 -9.60 7.76
CA PRO A 193 -14.94 -8.82 8.93
C PRO A 193 -16.00 -7.75 9.23
N GLU A 194 -16.36 -7.60 10.50
CA GLU A 194 -17.30 -6.58 10.95
C GLU A 194 -16.55 -5.35 11.49
N PRO A 195 -17.11 -4.13 11.36
CA PRO A 195 -18.37 -3.81 10.69
C PRO A 195 -18.27 -3.87 9.15
N VAL A 196 -19.37 -4.29 8.50
CA VAL A 196 -19.44 -4.45 7.03
C VAL A 196 -20.69 -3.80 6.43
N GLY A 197 -20.52 -3.11 5.30
CA GLY A 197 -21.59 -2.70 4.40
C GLY A 197 -21.71 -3.66 3.22
N PHE A 198 -22.94 -4.03 2.84
CA PHE A 198 -23.19 -4.89 1.67
C PHE A 198 -23.75 -4.09 0.49
N GLY A 199 -23.12 -4.22 -0.67
CA GLY A 199 -23.70 -3.83 -1.95
C GLY A 199 -24.78 -4.82 -2.40
N THR A 200 -25.74 -4.34 -3.20
CA THR A 200 -26.73 -5.21 -3.84
C THR A 200 -26.05 -6.07 -4.91
N ARG A 201 -26.34 -7.38 -4.94
CA ARG A 201 -25.81 -8.28 -5.96
C ARG A 201 -26.37 -7.90 -7.32
N TYR A 202 -25.51 -7.81 -8.32
CA TYR A 202 -25.90 -7.34 -9.64
C TYR A 202 -25.11 -8.03 -10.76
N GLU A 203 -25.75 -8.21 -11.91
CA GLU A 203 -25.11 -8.63 -13.16
C GLU A 203 -24.71 -7.37 -13.95
N PRO A 204 -23.40 -7.11 -14.15
CA PRO A 204 -22.89 -5.93 -14.85
C PRO A 204 -23.53 -5.62 -16.22
N THR A 205 -24.13 -6.61 -16.87
CA THR A 205 -24.78 -6.49 -18.18
C THR A 205 -26.31 -6.29 -18.13
N GLY A 206 -26.96 -6.45 -16.97
CA GLY A 206 -28.41 -6.22 -16.82
C GLY A 206 -28.73 -4.75 -16.55
N PRO A 207 -30.01 -4.34 -16.42
CA PRO A 207 -30.45 -3.11 -15.76
C PRO A 207 -30.64 -3.34 -14.24
N PRO A 208 -30.39 -2.33 -13.36
CA PRO A 208 -30.51 -2.50 -11.92
C PRO A 208 -31.93 -2.94 -11.58
N ASN A 209 -32.06 -4.14 -11.03
CA ASN A 209 -33.37 -4.69 -10.67
C ASN A 209 -33.84 -4.02 -9.37
N PRO A 210 -34.84 -3.12 -9.39
CA PRO A 210 -35.28 -2.40 -8.20
C PRO A 210 -36.08 -3.28 -7.22
N GLY A 211 -36.30 -4.57 -7.54
CA GLY A 211 -37.25 -5.44 -6.86
C GLY A 211 -36.75 -6.24 -5.65
N ARG A 212 -35.46 -6.25 -5.30
CA ARG A 212 -34.96 -6.99 -4.13
C ARG A 212 -34.60 -6.07 -2.96
N ARG A 213 -35.60 -5.41 -2.39
CA ARG A 213 -35.54 -4.94 -0.99
C ARG A 213 -35.66 -6.16 -0.06
N ARG A 214 -34.62 -6.54 0.69
CA ARG A 214 -34.80 -7.29 1.96
C ARG A 214 -33.73 -6.96 3.00
N SER A 215 -34.24 -6.34 4.07
CA SER A 215 -33.79 -6.27 5.47
C SER A 215 -32.32 -6.02 5.78
N TRP A 216 -32.06 -4.83 6.33
CA TRP A 216 -31.08 -4.68 7.40
C TRP A 216 -31.49 -5.60 8.54
N ARG A 217 -30.64 -6.56 8.91
CA ARG A 217 -30.67 -7.14 10.25
C ARG A 217 -29.49 -6.53 10.98
N SER A 218 -29.83 -5.71 11.97
CA SER A 218 -28.97 -5.49 13.12
C SER A 218 -29.19 -6.69 14.03
N ASP A 219 -28.16 -7.48 14.27
CA ASP A 219 -27.96 -8.24 15.50
C ASP A 219 -26.47 -8.10 15.84
#